data_AF-A0A0B2ACM8-F1
#
_entry.id   AF-A0A0B2ACM8-F1
#
_cell.length_a   1.000
_cell.length_b   1.000
_cell.length_c   1.000
_cell.angle_alpha   90.00
_cell.angle_beta   90.00
_cell.angle_gamma   90.00
#
_symmetry.space_group_name_H-M   'P 1'
#
loop_
_entity.id
_entity.type
_entity.pdbx_description
1 polymer ?
#
loop_
_entity_poly.entity_id
_entity_poly.type
_entity_poly.pdbx_seq_one_letter_code
_entity_poly.pdbx_strand_id
1 'polypeptide(L)'
;MVELHKVRVHRSEENLPRQGQLAYRIAQVAADPVEVAPEVAEMVINRIIDNASVAIASLNRAPIVAARAQALAHAPSSGGRGALLYGIGDRVSPEWAAWANGVAVRELDYHDTFLAAEYSHPGDNIPPILAVAQHVGSTGRDLVRGIATGYE
;
A
#
# COMPACT_ATOMS: atom_id res chain seq x y z
N MET A 1 4.66 -23.29 13.24
CA MET A 1 4.63 -24.43 12.30
C MET A 1 3.98 -23.91 11.04
N VAL A 2 4.64 -23.99 9.89
CA VAL A 2 4.09 -23.47 8.62
C VAL A 2 2.97 -24.40 8.17
N GLU A 3 1.77 -23.85 8.00
CA GLU A 3 0.64 -24.59 7.42
C GLU A 3 0.62 -24.36 5.91
N LEU A 4 0.71 -25.44 5.12
CA LEU A 4 0.63 -25.37 3.67
C LEU A 4 -0.80 -25.66 3.21
N HIS A 5 -1.41 -24.69 2.53
CA HIS A 5 -2.75 -24.85 1.96
C HIS A 5 -2.68 -25.23 0.48
N LYS A 6 -3.36 -26.31 0.08
CA LYS A 6 -3.49 -26.68 -1.33
C LYS A 6 -4.55 -25.81 -2.01
N VAL A 7 -4.10 -24.89 -2.87
CA VAL A 7 -4.99 -24.02 -3.66
C VAL A 7 -5.33 -24.68 -4.99
N ARG A 8 -6.62 -24.67 -5.36
CA ARG A 8 -7.11 -25.07 -6.68
C ARG A 8 -8.30 -24.21 -7.09
N VAL A 9 -8.63 -24.23 -8.37
CA VAL A 9 -9.90 -23.68 -8.87
C VAL A 9 -11.08 -24.57 -8.43
N HIS A 10 -12.23 -23.95 -8.17
CA HIS A 10 -13.49 -24.60 -7.86
C HIS A 10 -14.57 -24.11 -8.83
N ARG A 11 -15.43 -25.01 -9.31
CA ARG A 11 -16.65 -24.64 -10.03
C ARG A 11 -17.60 -23.93 -9.08
N SER A 12 -18.41 -23.01 -9.60
CA SER A 12 -19.38 -22.26 -8.80
C SER A 12 -20.37 -23.16 -8.06
N GLU A 13 -20.74 -24.31 -8.61
CA GLU A 13 -21.65 -25.30 -8.00
C GLU A 13 -21.03 -26.08 -6.83
N GLU A 14 -19.71 -26.09 -6.66
CA GLU A 14 -19.04 -26.84 -5.59
C GLU A 14 -19.26 -26.22 -4.20
N ASN A 15 -19.82 -25.00 -4.11
CA ASN A 15 -20.19 -24.32 -2.86
C ASN A 15 -19.09 -24.42 -1.77
N LEU A 16 -17.84 -24.11 -2.14
CA LEU A 16 -16.67 -24.17 -1.25
C LEU A 16 -16.95 -23.39 0.05
N PRO A 17 -16.86 -24.05 1.23
CA PRO A 17 -17.02 -23.36 2.51
C PRO A 17 -16.11 -22.14 2.61
N ARG A 18 -16.59 -21.06 3.25
CA ARG A 18 -15.87 -19.79 3.36
C ARG A 18 -14.42 -19.97 3.84
N GLN A 19 -14.21 -20.84 4.82
CA GLN A 19 -12.89 -21.16 5.39
C GLN A 19 -11.94 -21.84 4.39
N GLY A 20 -12.47 -22.47 3.34
CA GLY A 20 -11.68 -23.05 2.26
C GLY A 20 -11.28 -22.03 1.18
N GLN A 21 -11.85 -20.83 1.18
CA GLN A 21 -11.60 -19.82 0.15
C GLN A 21 -10.26 -19.11 0.40
N LEU A 22 -9.44 -18.94 -0.65
CA LEU A 22 -8.17 -18.22 -0.53
C LEU A 22 -8.36 -16.79 0.01
N ALA A 23 -9.40 -16.08 -0.46
CA ALA A 23 -9.74 -14.74 0.03
C ALA A 23 -10.01 -14.71 1.54
N TYR A 24 -10.63 -15.76 2.11
CA TYR A 24 -10.82 -15.85 3.56
C TYR A 24 -9.48 -16.01 4.28
N ARG A 25 -8.57 -16.83 3.74
CA ARG A 25 -7.24 -17.02 4.33
C ARG A 25 -6.39 -15.76 4.28
N ILE A 26 -6.38 -15.04 3.15
CA ILE A 26 -5.73 -13.72 3.04
C ILE A 26 -6.33 -12.74 4.06
N ALA A 27 -7.66 -12.71 4.20
CA ALA A 27 -8.31 -11.86 5.20
C ALA A 27 -7.95 -12.24 6.65
N GLN A 28 -7.70 -13.51 6.94
CA GLN A 28 -7.21 -13.94 8.26
C GLN A 28 -5.80 -13.43 8.52
N VAL A 29 -4.89 -13.52 7.54
CA VAL A 29 -3.52 -12.96 7.65
C VAL A 29 -3.57 -11.45 7.85
N ALA A 30 -4.38 -10.74 7.06
CA ALA A 30 -4.50 -9.29 7.16
C ALA A 30 -5.13 -8.79 8.46
N ALA A 31 -5.96 -9.61 9.11
CA ALA A 31 -6.60 -9.30 10.38
C ALA A 31 -5.85 -9.90 11.59
N ASP A 32 -4.72 -10.56 11.38
CA ASP A 32 -3.98 -11.22 12.45
C ASP A 32 -3.45 -10.18 13.46
N PRO A 33 -3.78 -10.29 14.77
CA PRO A 33 -3.34 -9.35 15.78
C PRO A 33 -1.85 -9.49 16.16
N VAL A 34 -1.10 -10.44 15.61
CA VAL A 34 0.34 -10.62 15.87
C VAL A 34 1.11 -9.31 15.64
N GLU A 35 1.98 -8.95 16.58
CA GLU A 35 2.82 -7.75 16.48
C GLU A 35 3.91 -7.90 15.41
N VAL A 36 4.24 -6.79 14.76
CA VAL A 36 5.36 -6.71 13.83
C VAL A 36 6.66 -6.75 14.63
N ALA A 37 7.58 -7.64 14.25
CA ALA A 37 8.88 -7.75 14.90
C ALA A 37 9.69 -6.44 14.76
N PRO A 38 10.51 -6.04 15.75
CA PRO A 38 11.24 -4.77 15.72
C PRO A 38 12.09 -4.56 14.46
N GLU A 39 12.78 -5.60 14.00
CA GLU A 39 13.61 -5.59 12.79
C GLU A 39 12.79 -5.40 11.51
N VAL A 40 11.55 -5.93 11.47
CA VAL A 40 10.62 -5.72 10.35
C VAL A 40 10.12 -4.29 10.36
N ALA A 41 9.79 -3.75 11.55
CA ALA A 41 9.38 -2.36 11.68
C ALA A 41 10.49 -1.39 11.23
N GLU A 42 11.75 -1.66 11.60
CA GLU A 42 12.91 -0.89 11.14
C GLU A 42 13.05 -0.93 9.61
N MET A 43 12.89 -2.10 9.01
CA MET A 43 12.93 -2.23 7.55
C MET A 43 11.78 -1.49 6.87
N VAL A 44 10.55 -1.56 7.41
CA VAL A 44 9.40 -0.80 6.90
C VAL A 44 9.68 0.70 6.94
N ILE A 45 10.31 1.22 8.00
CA ILE A 45 10.71 2.63 8.09
C ILE A 45 11.70 2.97 6.96
N ASN A 46 12.71 2.14 6.73
CA ASN A 46 13.65 2.33 5.61
C ASN A 46 12.93 2.35 4.26
N ARG A 47 11.93 1.47 4.05
CA ARG A 47 11.13 1.45 2.83
C ARG A 47 10.31 2.72 2.65
N ILE A 48 9.70 3.26 3.71
CA ILE A 48 8.98 4.54 3.62
C ILE A 48 9.92 5.68 3.19
N ILE A 49 11.13 5.74 3.76
CA ILE A 49 12.13 6.77 3.44
C ILE A 49 12.60 6.63 1.98
N ASP A 50 12.87 5.41 1.53
CA ASP A 50 13.26 5.09 0.16
C ASP A 50 12.17 5.49 -0.85
N ASN A 51 10.92 5.07 -0.59
CA ASN A 51 9.75 5.37 -1.41
C ASN A 51 9.54 6.88 -1.56
N ALA A 52 9.61 7.62 -0.45
CA ALA A 52 9.53 9.08 -0.46
C ALA A 52 10.68 9.70 -1.26
N SER A 53 11.90 9.19 -1.12
CA SER A 53 13.07 9.71 -1.84
C SER A 53 12.94 9.56 -3.35
N VAL A 54 12.47 8.39 -3.82
CA VAL A 54 12.22 8.13 -5.25
C VAL A 54 11.09 9.02 -5.78
N ALA A 55 10.02 9.19 -5.01
CA ALA A 55 8.92 10.10 -5.38
C ALA A 55 9.39 11.56 -5.49
N ILE A 56 10.23 12.03 -4.57
CA ILE A 56 10.81 13.38 -4.61
C ILE A 56 11.70 13.55 -5.85
N ALA A 57 12.50 12.55 -6.19
CA ALA A 57 13.37 12.57 -7.38
C ALA A 57 12.60 12.65 -8.70
N SER A 58 11.35 12.18 -8.74
CA SER A 58 10.52 12.12 -9.95
C SER A 58 9.50 13.27 -10.08
N LEU A 59 9.37 14.14 -9.07
CA LEU A 59 8.28 15.12 -8.90
C LEU A 59 7.90 15.97 -10.12
N ASN A 60 8.87 16.28 -10.98
CA ASN A 60 8.68 17.17 -12.13
C ASN A 60 8.55 16.43 -13.46
N ARG A 61 8.52 15.09 -13.45
CA ARG A 61 8.27 14.31 -14.66
C ARG A 61 6.80 14.39 -15.06
N ALA A 62 6.57 14.35 -16.38
CA ALA A 62 5.24 14.57 -16.95
C ALA A 62 4.13 13.67 -16.36
N PRO A 63 4.34 12.36 -16.11
CA PRO A 63 3.31 11.51 -15.50
C PRO A 63 2.90 11.98 -14.10
N ILE A 64 3.86 12.42 -13.29
CA ILE A 64 3.63 12.91 -11.92
C ILE A 64 2.90 14.24 -11.94
N VAL A 65 3.31 15.16 -12.84
CA VAL A 65 2.62 16.44 -13.02
C VAL A 65 1.16 16.21 -13.40
N ALA A 66 0.89 15.28 -14.33
CA ALA A 66 -0.46 14.95 -14.76
C ALA A 66 -1.29 14.30 -13.62
N ALA A 67 -0.75 13.28 -12.94
CA ALA A 67 -1.43 12.59 -11.85
C ALA A 67 -1.72 13.53 -10.66
N ARG A 68 -0.77 14.42 -10.34
CA ARG A 68 -0.95 15.48 -9.32
C ARG A 68 -2.06 16.45 -9.72
N ALA A 69 -2.09 16.91 -10.97
CA ALA A 69 -3.13 17.80 -11.45
C ALA A 69 -4.53 17.17 -11.36
N GLN A 70 -4.64 15.88 -11.69
CA GLN A 70 -5.87 15.12 -11.48
C GLN A 70 -6.23 15.10 -9.99
N ALA A 71 -5.31 14.68 -9.12
CA ALA A 71 -5.59 14.55 -7.69
C ALA A 71 -6.02 15.86 -7.03
N LEU A 72 -5.43 17.00 -7.42
CA LEU A 72 -5.80 18.32 -6.90
C LEU A 72 -7.23 18.75 -7.27
N ALA A 73 -7.85 18.14 -8.29
CA ALA A 73 -9.25 18.36 -8.62
C ALA A 73 -10.22 17.60 -7.68
N HIS A 74 -9.71 16.74 -6.80
CA HIS A 74 -10.50 15.89 -5.92
C HIS A 74 -10.23 16.21 -4.45
N ALA A 75 -11.03 17.15 -3.91
CA ALA A 75 -11.01 17.51 -2.50
C ALA A 75 -11.16 16.29 -1.57
N PRO A 76 -10.71 16.39 -0.30
CA PRO A 76 -10.87 15.31 0.68
C PRO A 76 -12.30 14.78 0.73
N SER A 77 -12.45 13.45 0.67
CA SER A 77 -13.74 12.80 0.78
C SER A 77 -14.35 13.00 2.17
N SER A 78 -15.69 12.95 2.25
CA SER A 78 -16.40 13.05 3.52
C SER A 78 -16.03 11.90 4.46
N GLY A 79 -15.86 12.19 5.76
CA GLY A 79 -15.60 11.16 6.78
C GLY A 79 -14.13 10.99 7.19
N GLY A 80 -13.23 11.83 6.69
CA GLY A 80 -11.83 11.81 7.12
C GLY A 80 -11.08 13.09 6.80
N ARG A 81 -9.78 13.07 7.06
CA ARG A 81 -8.90 14.26 6.93
C ARG A 81 -8.36 14.45 5.52
N GLY A 82 -8.55 13.48 4.63
CA GLY A 82 -7.83 13.41 3.36
C GLY A 82 -6.36 13.03 3.54
N ALA A 83 -5.63 12.96 2.42
CA ALA A 83 -4.24 12.57 2.37
C ALA A 83 -3.41 13.59 1.59
N LEU A 84 -2.11 13.65 1.90
CA LEU A 84 -1.15 14.57 1.30
C LEU A 84 -0.54 13.98 0.03
N LEU A 85 -0.12 14.87 -0.86
CA LEU A 85 0.67 14.53 -2.04
C LEU A 85 2.15 14.83 -1.78
N TYR A 86 3.06 14.04 -2.34
CA TYR A 86 4.48 14.37 -2.29
C TYR A 86 4.75 15.75 -2.92
N GLY A 87 5.44 16.60 -2.17
CA GLY A 87 5.82 17.95 -2.60
C GLY A 87 4.70 19.01 -2.58
N ILE A 88 3.51 18.69 -2.07
CA ILE A 88 2.36 19.62 -2.01
C ILE A 88 1.75 19.62 -0.61
N GLY A 89 1.34 20.80 -0.12
CA GLY A 89 0.74 20.94 1.22
C GLY A 89 -0.77 20.69 1.27
N ASP A 90 -1.44 20.71 0.13
CA ASP A 90 -2.87 20.46 0.02
C ASP A 90 -3.23 19.00 0.29
N ARG A 91 -4.37 18.80 0.94
CA ARG A 91 -4.95 17.47 1.13
C ARG A 91 -6.00 17.20 0.06
N VAL A 92 -6.00 15.97 -0.43
CA VAL A 92 -6.95 15.46 -1.42
C VAL A 92 -7.63 14.20 -0.89
N SER A 93 -8.59 13.67 -1.63
CA SER A 93 -9.20 12.37 -1.33
C SER A 93 -8.15 11.25 -1.31
N PRO A 94 -8.25 10.26 -0.40
CA PRO A 94 -7.22 9.24 -0.21
C PRO A 94 -6.98 8.38 -1.44
N GLU A 95 -8.02 8.09 -2.23
CA GLU A 95 -7.91 7.35 -3.48
C GLU A 95 -7.07 8.10 -4.54
N TRP A 96 -7.20 9.43 -4.59
CA TRP A 96 -6.43 10.26 -5.50
C TRP A 96 -5.02 10.55 -5.00
N ALA A 97 -4.83 10.62 -3.68
CA ALA A 97 -3.48 10.62 -3.10
C ALA A 97 -2.74 9.32 -3.37
N ALA A 98 -3.41 8.18 -3.21
CA ALA A 98 -2.84 6.87 -3.53
C ALA A 98 -2.38 6.79 -4.99
N TRP A 99 -3.24 7.23 -5.93
CA TRP A 99 -2.93 7.31 -7.34
C TRP A 99 -1.70 8.19 -7.63
N ALA A 100 -1.74 9.46 -7.23
CA ALA A 100 -0.69 10.42 -7.58
C ALA A 100 0.66 10.09 -6.92
N ASN A 101 0.63 9.66 -5.66
CA ASN A 101 1.85 9.26 -4.95
C ASN A 101 2.41 7.93 -5.48
N GLY A 102 1.55 6.97 -5.85
CA GLY A 102 1.96 5.72 -6.49
C GLY A 102 2.67 5.93 -7.81
N VAL A 103 2.13 6.80 -8.67
CA VAL A 103 2.79 7.18 -9.94
C VAL A 103 4.18 7.77 -9.67
N ALA A 104 4.32 8.65 -8.67
CA ALA A 104 5.61 9.26 -8.34
C ALA A 104 6.66 8.24 -7.87
N VAL A 105 6.24 7.28 -7.04
CA VAL A 105 7.12 6.24 -6.49
C VAL A 105 7.60 5.27 -7.56
N ARG A 106 6.72 4.87 -8.49
CA ARG A 106 7.05 3.85 -9.50
C ARG A 106 7.80 4.38 -10.71
N GLU A 107 7.72 5.69 -10.97
CA GLU A 107 8.23 6.34 -12.19
C GLU A 107 9.70 6.03 -12.52
N LEU A 108 10.58 6.02 -11.52
CA LEU A 108 12.03 5.85 -11.76
C LEU A 108 12.50 4.40 -11.69
N ASP A 109 11.64 3.49 -11.21
CA ASP A 109 12.00 2.09 -10.97
C ASP A 109 13.22 1.92 -10.03
N TYR A 110 13.35 2.80 -9.04
CA TYR A 110 14.51 2.88 -8.13
C TYR A 110 14.20 2.45 -6.70
N HIS A 111 12.94 2.10 -6.40
CA HIS A 111 12.59 1.57 -5.10
C HIS A 111 12.76 0.05 -5.07
N ASP A 112 12.33 -0.58 -3.97
CA ASP A 112 12.56 -2.00 -3.71
C ASP A 112 12.15 -2.97 -4.83
N THR A 113 12.69 -4.18 -4.78
CA THR A 113 12.33 -5.26 -5.70
C THR A 113 12.29 -6.56 -4.92
N PHE A 114 11.25 -7.36 -5.15
CA PHE A 114 11.11 -8.69 -4.63
C PHE A 114 11.19 -9.70 -5.77
N LEU A 115 12.20 -10.57 -5.71
CA LEU A 115 12.50 -11.58 -6.71
C LEU A 115 12.04 -12.94 -6.20
N ALA A 116 10.89 -13.40 -6.69
CA ALA A 116 10.37 -14.74 -6.43
C ALA A 116 10.10 -15.47 -7.75
N ALA A 117 9.13 -16.39 -7.75
CA ALA A 117 8.65 -16.99 -9.01
C ALA A 117 8.08 -15.93 -9.97
N GLU A 118 7.59 -14.82 -9.42
CA GLU A 118 7.20 -13.62 -10.14
C GLU A 118 7.98 -12.41 -9.57
N TYR A 119 8.21 -11.39 -10.40
CA TYR A 119 8.93 -10.19 -10.01
C TYR A 119 7.94 -9.11 -9.58
N SER A 120 8.24 -8.40 -8.49
CA SER A 120 7.34 -7.37 -7.98
C SER A 120 8.07 -6.26 -7.22
N HIS A 121 7.35 -5.18 -6.94
CA HIS A 121 7.81 -4.08 -6.09
C HIS A 121 6.79 -3.88 -4.95
N PRO A 122 6.94 -4.58 -3.81
CA PRO A 122 5.98 -4.46 -2.71
C PRO A 122 5.87 -3.03 -2.15
N GLY A 123 6.91 -2.21 -2.33
CA GLY A 123 6.90 -0.78 -2.02
C GLY A 123 5.81 0.03 -2.73
N ASP A 124 5.23 -0.49 -3.82
CA ASP A 124 4.06 0.10 -4.48
C ASP A 124 2.81 0.13 -3.56
N ASN A 125 2.78 -0.69 -2.49
CA ASN A 125 1.69 -0.67 -1.51
C ASN A 125 1.80 0.47 -0.47
N ILE A 126 2.96 1.14 -0.35
CA ILE A 126 3.15 2.19 0.66
C ILE A 126 2.23 3.40 0.40
N PRO A 127 2.15 3.97 -0.83
CA PRO A 127 1.29 5.12 -1.10
C PRO A 127 -0.20 4.93 -0.76
N PRO A 128 -0.88 3.84 -1.18
CA PRO A 128 -2.29 3.64 -0.82
C PRO A 128 -2.50 3.45 0.69
N ILE A 129 -1.63 2.67 1.36
CA ILE A 129 -1.77 2.42 2.80
C ILE A 129 -1.54 3.71 3.60
N LEU A 130 -0.52 4.49 3.23
CA LEU A 130 -0.26 5.79 3.85
C LEU A 130 -1.42 6.78 3.63
N ALA A 131 -2.00 6.80 2.42
CA ALA A 131 -3.13 7.68 2.13
C ALA A 131 -4.35 7.36 3.01
N VAL A 132 -4.69 6.08 3.16
CA VAL A 132 -5.78 5.65 4.06
C VAL A 132 -5.45 5.99 5.51
N ALA A 133 -4.24 5.66 5.97
CA ALA A 133 -3.80 5.95 7.35
C ALA A 133 -3.92 7.44 7.70
N GLN A 134 -3.50 8.33 6.79
CA GLN A 134 -3.64 9.77 6.97
C GLN A 134 -5.12 10.20 7.04
N HIS A 135 -5.94 9.67 6.14
CA HIS A 135 -7.36 9.99 6.04
C HIS A 135 -8.13 9.61 7.30
N VAL A 136 -7.90 8.40 7.84
CA VAL A 136 -8.66 7.87 8.98
C VAL A 136 -8.11 8.24 10.37
N GLY A 137 -6.92 8.84 10.47
CA GLY A 137 -6.39 9.17 11.80
C GLY A 137 -5.46 8.14 12.41
N SER A 138 -4.98 7.16 11.64
CA SER A 138 -4.17 6.05 12.15
C SER A 138 -2.85 6.47 12.79
N THR A 139 -2.35 5.63 13.70
CA THR A 139 -1.05 5.80 14.33
C THR A 139 0.08 5.26 13.44
N GLY A 140 1.33 5.62 13.77
CA GLY A 140 2.50 5.03 13.10
C GLY A 140 2.58 3.51 13.27
N ARG A 141 2.14 2.98 14.42
CA ARG A 141 2.08 1.53 14.65
C ARG A 141 1.09 0.86 13.69
N ASP A 142 -0.08 1.45 13.48
CA ASP A 142 -1.08 0.91 12.54
C ASP A 142 -0.57 0.96 11.10
N LEU A 143 0.14 2.04 10.72
CA LEU A 143 0.77 2.18 9.40
C LEU A 143 1.83 1.10 9.17
N VAL A 144 2.72 0.88 10.14
CA VAL A 144 3.77 -0.16 10.04
C VAL A 144 3.15 -1.54 9.89
N ARG A 145 2.10 -1.85 10.67
CA ARG A 145 1.34 -3.09 10.53
C ARG A 145 0.73 -3.24 9.13
N GLY A 146 0.06 -2.20 8.64
CA GLY A 146 -0.54 -2.21 7.31
C GLY A 146 0.47 -2.46 6.21
N ILE A 147 1.63 -1.78 6.25
CA ILE A 147 2.68 -1.97 5.24
C ILE A 147 3.28 -3.37 5.33
N ALA A 148 3.57 -3.88 6.53
CA ALA A 148 4.05 -5.25 6.69
C ALA A 148 3.07 -6.26 6.10
N THR A 149 1.77 -6.12 6.38
CA THR A 149 0.72 -6.94 5.76
C THR A 149 0.67 -6.79 4.24
N GLY A 150 0.90 -5.61 3.69
CA GLY A 150 0.91 -5.40 2.24
C GLY A 150 2.12 -5.99 1.52
N TYR A 151 3.18 -6.34 2.26
CA TYR A 151 4.37 -7.02 1.73
C TYR A 151 4.25 -8.55 1.73
N GLU A 152 3.34 -9.11 2.54
CA GLU A 152 3.06 -10.55 2.66
C GLU A 152 1.97 -11.02 1.69
#